data_AF-A0A534IIT6-F1
#
_entry.id   AF-A0A534IIT6-F1
#
_cell.length_a   1.000
_cell.length_b   1.000
_cell.length_c   1.000
_cell.angle_alpha   90.00
_cell.angle_beta   90.00
_cell.angle_gamma   90.00
#
_symmetry.space_group_name_H-M   'P 1'
#
loop_
_entity.id
_entity.type
_entity.pdbx_description
1 polymer ?
#
loop_
_entity_poly.entity_id
_entity_poly.type
_entity_poly.pdbx_seq_one_letter_code
_entity_poly.pdbx_strand_id
1 'polypeptide(L)'
;MRFVFLDKDKKLLFATAYDGDWDVYIDDFVAKIPDEMDVLFSCWEGWPGIHSPKVKDWIAEHQIPAEGWYVAHPDLTVRDIERVKRVSKAADEFLDKVGN
;
A
#
# COMPACT_ATOMS: atom_id res chain seq x y z
N MET A 1 -3.97 2.17 -3.10
CA MET A 1 -2.88 3.05 -3.58
C MET A 1 -3.50 4.29 -4.22
N ARG A 2 -2.83 5.44 -4.13
CA ARG A 2 -3.27 6.71 -4.71
C ARG A 2 -2.10 7.38 -5.44
N PHE A 3 -2.36 7.86 -6.65
CA PHE A 3 -1.41 8.58 -7.50
C PHE A 3 -1.99 9.96 -7.80
N VAL A 4 -1.21 11.02 -7.59
CA VAL A 4 -1.67 12.40 -7.84
C VAL A 4 -0.54 13.20 -8.46
N PHE A 5 -0.80 13.84 -9.60
CA PHE A 5 0.10 14.84 -10.15
C PHE A 5 -0.14 16.19 -9.48
N LEU A 6 0.94 16.84 -9.08
CA LEU A 6 0.96 18.11 -8.36
C LEU A 6 1.84 19.11 -9.12
N ASP A 7 1.65 20.39 -8.82
CA ASP A 7 2.46 21.48 -9.38
C ASP A 7 2.55 21.42 -10.93
N LYS A 8 1.38 21.36 -11.60
CA LYS A 8 1.28 21.28 -13.08
C LYS A 8 2.11 20.11 -13.64
N ASP A 9 1.89 18.93 -13.08
CA ASP A 9 2.52 17.66 -13.47
C ASP A 9 4.05 17.61 -13.31
N LYS A 10 4.61 18.50 -12.48
CA LYS A 10 6.05 18.51 -12.15
C LYS A 10 6.39 17.63 -10.95
N LYS A 11 5.39 17.24 -10.17
CA LYS A 11 5.55 16.37 -9.00
C LYS A 11 4.52 15.25 -9.07
N LEU A 12 4.93 14.07 -8.64
CA LEU A 12 4.04 12.93 -8.43
C LEU A 12 3.94 12.70 -6.92
N LEU A 13 2.75 12.45 -6.42
CA LEU A 13 2.52 11.89 -5.09
C LEU A 13 2.10 10.44 -5.27
N PHE A 14 2.91 9.53 -4.74
CA PHE A 14 2.56 8.14 -4.54
C PHE A 14 2.24 7.92 -3.06
N ALA A 15 0.99 7.58 -2.76
CA ALA A 15 0.52 7.36 -1.41
C ALA A 15 -0.08 5.97 -1.26
N THR A 16 0.40 5.25 -0.25
CA THR A 16 -0.06 3.90 0.07
C THR A 16 -0.31 3.75 1.55
N ALA A 17 -1.26 2.90 1.90
CA ALA A 17 -1.53 2.49 3.27
C ALA A 17 -1.21 1.01 3.39
N TYR A 18 -0.60 0.63 4.50
CA TYR A 18 -0.17 -0.74 4.77
C TYR A 18 -0.33 -1.05 6.26
N ASP A 19 -0.43 -2.34 6.56
CA ASP A 19 -0.40 -2.84 7.93
C ASP A 19 1.03 -3.24 8.30
N GLY A 20 1.43 -3.03 9.55
CA GLY A 20 2.72 -3.48 10.07
C GLY A 20 3.87 -2.54 9.78
N ASP A 21 5.08 -3.10 9.75
CA ASP A 21 6.33 -2.34 9.73
C ASP A 21 6.69 -1.81 8.33
N TRP A 22 7.25 -0.60 8.31
CA TRP A 22 7.69 0.06 7.09
C TRP A 22 8.72 -0.77 6.30
N ASP A 23 9.70 -1.35 6.99
CA ASP A 23 10.76 -2.12 6.33
C ASP A 23 10.22 -3.33 5.56
N VAL A 24 9.34 -4.09 6.20
CA VAL A 24 8.68 -5.26 5.61
C VAL A 24 7.82 -4.84 4.41
N TYR A 25 7.14 -3.69 4.54
CA TYR A 25 6.34 -3.16 3.45
C TYR A 25 7.16 -2.74 2.23
N ILE A 26 8.31 -2.09 2.42
CA ILE A 26 9.19 -1.75 1.30
C ILE A 26 9.84 -3.01 0.69
N ASP A 27 10.21 -4.00 1.51
CA ASP A 27 10.74 -5.28 1.02
C ASP A 27 9.70 -6.01 0.14
N ASP A 28 8.41 -5.90 0.47
CA ASP A 28 7.32 -6.44 -0.33
C ASP A 28 7.26 -5.82 -1.74
N PHE A 29 7.66 -4.55 -1.91
CA PHE A 29 7.75 -3.96 -3.25
C PHE A 29 8.85 -4.58 -4.08
N VAL A 30 10.02 -4.80 -3.49
CA VAL A 30 11.15 -5.47 -4.15
C VAL A 30 10.78 -6.90 -4.52
N ALA A 31 10.04 -7.59 -3.65
CA ALA A 31 9.70 -8.99 -3.83
C ALA A 31 8.52 -9.23 -4.79
N LYS A 32 7.52 -8.34 -4.81
CA LYS A 32 6.24 -8.60 -5.49
C LYS A 32 6.06 -7.83 -6.78
N ILE A 33 6.54 -6.59 -6.84
CA ILE A 33 6.28 -5.68 -7.97
C ILE A 33 7.50 -4.81 -8.34
N PRO A 34 8.70 -5.40 -8.53
CA PRO A 34 9.91 -4.62 -8.77
C PRO A 34 9.85 -3.80 -10.06
N ASP A 35 9.38 -4.40 -11.16
CA ASP A 35 9.33 -3.75 -12.47
C ASP A 35 8.36 -2.56 -12.45
N GLU A 36 7.22 -2.70 -11.78
CA GLU A 36 6.24 -1.62 -11.63
C GLU A 36 6.79 -0.46 -10.80
N MET A 37 7.60 -0.73 -9.78
CA MET A 37 8.26 0.32 -9.00
C MET A 37 9.29 1.08 -9.83
N ASP A 38 10.08 0.39 -10.64
CA ASP A 38 11.02 1.06 -11.54
C ASP A 38 10.27 1.89 -12.60
N VAL A 39 9.17 1.40 -13.16
CA VAL A 39 8.33 2.21 -14.06
C VAL A 39 7.79 3.45 -13.35
N LEU A 40 7.28 3.29 -12.12
CA LEU A 40 6.69 4.39 -11.37
C LEU A 40 7.71 5.47 -10.99
N PHE A 41 8.87 5.06 -10.48
CA PHE A 41 9.86 5.96 -9.90
C PHE A 41 11.00 6.34 -10.85
N SER A 42 11.13 5.71 -12.02
CA SER A 42 12.12 6.12 -13.04
C SER A 42 11.95 7.57 -13.52
N CYS A 43 10.76 8.17 -13.32
CA CYS A 43 10.54 9.58 -13.61
C CYS A 43 11.10 10.54 -12.55
N TRP A 44 11.52 10.03 -11.39
CA TRP A 44 12.09 10.81 -10.30
C TRP A 44 13.61 10.93 -10.43
N GLU A 45 14.10 12.16 -10.28
CA GLU A 45 15.52 12.45 -10.35
C GLU A 45 16.29 11.71 -9.25
N GLY A 46 17.34 10.99 -9.65
CA GLY A 46 18.19 10.26 -8.71
C GLY A 46 17.63 8.93 -8.22
N TRP A 47 16.53 8.42 -8.79
CA TRP A 47 16.01 7.08 -8.46
C TRP A 47 17.13 6.03 -8.63
N PRO A 48 17.49 5.29 -7.57
CA PRO A 48 18.63 4.37 -7.62
C PRO A 48 18.30 3.01 -8.24
N GLY A 49 17.02 2.74 -8.55
CA GLY A 49 16.52 1.42 -8.95
C GLY A 49 16.01 0.61 -7.75
N ILE A 50 14.91 -0.13 -7.92
CA ILE A 50 14.26 -0.89 -6.82
C ILE A 50 15.15 -1.96 -6.20
N HIS A 51 16.15 -2.47 -6.94
CA HIS A 51 17.10 -3.47 -6.46
C HIS A 51 18.37 -2.87 -5.83
N SER A 52 18.50 -1.54 -5.81
CA SER A 52 19.65 -0.90 -5.19
C SER A 52 19.63 -1.10 -3.68
N PRO A 53 20.77 -1.42 -3.04
CA PRO A 53 20.85 -1.51 -1.58
C PRO A 53 20.56 -0.17 -0.89
N LYS A 54 20.59 0.95 -1.63
CA LYS A 54 20.29 2.30 -1.13
C LYS A 54 18.82 2.72 -1.34
N VAL A 55 17.98 1.85 -1.91
CA VAL A 55 16.61 2.23 -2.29
C VAL A 55 15.76 2.62 -1.09
N LYS A 56 15.92 1.92 0.05
CA LYS A 56 15.20 2.22 1.28
C LYS A 56 15.57 3.59 1.82
N ASP A 57 16.86 3.90 1.90
CA ASP A 57 17.35 5.21 2.32
C ASP A 57 16.80 6.31 1.40
N TRP A 58 16.84 6.09 0.09
CA TRP A 58 16.32 7.01 -0.90
C TRP A 58 14.80 7.26 -0.73
N ILE A 59 14.01 6.20 -0.52
CA ILE A 59 12.57 6.32 -0.27
C ILE A 59 12.31 7.10 1.03
N ALA A 60 13.04 6.80 2.10
CA ALA A 60 12.90 7.48 3.38
C ALA A 60 13.24 8.98 3.30
N GLU A 61 14.27 9.35 2.53
CA GLU A 61 14.66 10.76 2.29
C GLU A 61 13.59 11.56 1.53
N HIS A 62 12.82 10.91 0.65
CA HIS A 62 11.78 11.54 -0.15
C HIS A 62 10.36 11.34 0.40
N GLN A 63 10.21 10.59 1.50
CA GLN A 63 8.93 10.31 2.12
C GLN A 63 8.43 11.52 2.93
N ILE A 64 7.16 11.85 2.74
CA ILE A 64 6.48 12.85 3.56
C ILE A 64 5.53 12.13 4.51
N PRO A 65 5.74 12.19 5.85
CA PRO A 65 4.83 11.57 6.80
C PRO A 65 3.50 12.32 6.83
N ALA A 66 2.41 11.59 7.08
CA ALA A 66 1.11 12.20 7.27
C ALA A 66 1.06 12.90 8.63
N GLU A 67 0.73 14.20 8.64
CA GLU A 67 0.50 14.98 9.87
C GLU A 67 -0.79 14.56 10.61
N GLY A 68 -1.72 13.95 9.88
CA GLY A 68 -2.93 13.37 10.42
C GLY A 68 -3.32 12.15 9.61
N TRP A 69 -3.62 11.05 10.31
CA TRP A 69 -4.04 9.80 9.70
C TRP A 69 -5.26 9.25 10.41
N TYR A 70 -6.37 9.15 9.69
CA TYR A 70 -7.60 8.59 10.23
C TYR A 70 -7.73 7.12 9.83
N VAL A 71 -8.00 6.26 10.82
CA VAL A 71 -8.32 4.85 10.62
C VAL A 71 -9.63 4.56 11.33
N ALA A 72 -10.64 4.15 10.57
CA ALA A 72 -11.98 3.87 11.13
C ALA A 72 -11.98 2.67 12.09
N HIS A 73 -11.12 1.69 11.83
CA HIS A 73 -10.99 0.44 12.59
C HIS A 73 -9.51 0.14 12.86
N PRO A 74 -8.89 0.81 13.85
CA PRO A 74 -7.44 0.67 14.11
C PRO A 74 -7.05 -0.70 14.68
N ASP A 75 -8.02 -1.49 15.14
CA ASP A 75 -7.86 -2.84 15.68
C ASP A 75 -7.91 -3.95 14.63
N LEU A 76 -8.22 -3.62 13.37
CA LEU A 76 -8.36 -4.59 12.28
C LEU A 76 -7.33 -4.36 11.18
N THR A 77 -6.58 -5.41 10.84
CA THR A 77 -5.73 -5.42 9.65
C THR A 77 -6.57 -5.69 8.39
N VAL A 78 -6.00 -5.44 7.21
CA VAL A 78 -6.57 -5.86 5.92
C VAL A 78 -6.88 -7.36 5.92
N ARG A 79 -6.03 -8.18 6.55
CA ARG A 79 -6.26 -9.64 6.65
C ARG A 79 -7.48 -9.96 7.51
N ASP A 80 -7.69 -9.23 8.60
CA ASP A 80 -8.87 -9.39 9.46
C ASP A 80 -10.14 -8.98 8.73
N ILE A 81 -10.11 -7.84 8.02
CA ILE A 81 -11.23 -7.37 7.20
C ILE A 81 -11.59 -8.43 6.14
N GLU A 82 -10.61 -9.00 5.45
CA GLU A 82 -10.86 -10.06 4.46
C GLU A 82 -11.43 -11.33 5.10
N ARG A 83 -11.01 -11.67 6.32
CA ARG A 83 -11.62 -12.78 7.08
C ARG A 83 -13.08 -12.47 7.42
N VAL A 84 -13.38 -11.28 7.93
CA VAL A 84 -14.75 -10.85 8.26
C VAL A 84 -15.64 -10.93 7.03
N LYS A 85 -15.17 -10.45 5.86
CA LYS A 85 -15.92 -10.56 4.60
C LYS A 85 -16.25 -12.01 4.23
N ARG A 86 -15.29 -12.93 4.37
CA ARG A 86 -15.51 -14.36 4.09
C ARG A 86 -16.53 -14.98 5.04
N VAL A 87 -16.45 -14.66 6.33
CA VAL A 87 -17.39 -15.17 7.34
C VAL A 87 -18.79 -14.62 7.09
N SER A 88 -18.92 -13.31 6.82
CA SER A 88 -20.20 -12.68 6.48
C SER A 88 -20.85 -13.38 5.29
N LYS A 89 -20.09 -13.56 4.19
CA LYS A 89 -20.58 -14.23 3.00
C LYS A 89 -21.06 -15.66 3.28
N ALA A 90 -20.29 -16.44 4.03
CA ALA A 90 -20.66 -17.81 4.37
C ALA A 90 -21.91 -17.88 5.29
N ALA A 91 -22.06 -16.90 6.19
CA ALA A 91 -23.24 -16.79 7.03
C ALA A 91 -24.49 -16.45 6.20
N ASP A 92 -24.39 -15.50 5.27
CA ASP A 92 -25.48 -15.15 4.36
C ASP A 92 -25.91 -16.36 3.52
N GLU A 93 -24.96 -17.07 2.90
CA GLU A 93 -25.23 -18.29 2.12
C GLU A 93 -25.87 -19.42 2.95
N PHE A 94 -25.53 -19.52 4.24
CA PHE A 94 -26.14 -20.48 5.15
C PHE A 94 -27.59 -20.10 5.46
N LEU A 95 -27.83 -18.83 5.82
CA LEU A 95 -29.16 -18.30 6.13
C LEU A 95 -30.12 -18.45 4.95
N ASP A 96 -29.66 -18.19 3.72
CA ASP A 96 -30.46 -18.35 2.51
C ASP A 96 -30.88 -19.81 2.25
N LYS A 97 -30.07 -20.78 2.68
CA LYS A 97 -30.35 -22.22 2.53
C LYS A 97 -31.29 -22.76 3.60
N VAL A 98 -31.24 -22.23 4.82
CA VAL A 98 -32.10 -22.69 5.93
C VAL A 98 -33.42 -21.91 6.04
N GLY A 99 -33.48 -20.72 5.44
CA GLY A 99 -34.68 -19.88 5.40
C GLY A 99 -35.65 -20.22 4.26
N ASN A 100 -35.30 -21.17 3.38
CA ASN A 100 -36.17 -21.72 2.32
C ASN A 100 -36.67 -23.12 2.68
#